data_AF-A0A260AE29-F1
#
_entry.id   AF-A0A260AE29-F1
#
_cell.length_a   1.000
_cell.length_b   1.000
_cell.length_c   1.000
_cell.angle_alpha   90.00
_cell.angle_beta   90.00
_cell.angle_gamma   90.00
#
_symmetry.space_group_name_H-M   'P 1'
#
loop_
_entity.id
_entity.type
_entity.pdbx_description
1 polymer ?
#
loop_
_entity_poly.entity_id
_entity_poly.type
_entity_poly.pdbx_seq_one_letter_code
_entity_poly.pdbx_strand_id
1 'polypeptide(L)'
;MPALRRIFTRTAVPIVGIALALTCTAPAQALPTPADFADVPSRTSISYEHVPTGTYVGSAEDNSARPGLSTVKLYMADYVVRYGDGSARDRDLAARMVQVSDDGAASVLDNKYPQAIDVTAAEFGLTSTSRGGFWGSSYTSTADTVRFLAAKKRTDPASPILAWMNSAAPVAADGMVQDWGTEQLPGVIGSKWGWADDRSSVVASASIGDDFVVASNTYGSTRSNTDDVLTTLGGVDLTAPPAPAPVPNLPAIPGLPSVEELLQMLAPR
;
A
#
# COMPACT_ATOMS: atom_id res chain seq x y z
N MET A 1 83.26 51.42 -23.18
CA MET A 1 83.09 52.06 -21.85
C MET A 1 82.00 51.31 -21.10
N PRO A 2 82.34 50.55 -20.04
CA PRO A 2 81.40 49.71 -19.31
C PRO A 2 80.80 50.44 -18.11
N ALA A 3 79.56 50.14 -17.75
CA ALA A 3 79.05 50.39 -16.41
C ALA A 3 78.14 49.23 -15.97
N LEU A 4 78.73 48.45 -15.07
CA LEU A 4 78.17 47.52 -14.10
C LEU A 4 76.77 47.88 -13.58
N ARG A 5 75.92 46.87 -13.41
CA ARG A 5 75.23 46.61 -12.12
C ARG A 5 74.78 45.15 -12.04
N ARG A 6 75.34 44.45 -11.06
CA ARG A 6 74.89 43.13 -10.55
C ARG A 6 73.62 43.31 -9.73
N ILE A 7 72.79 42.28 -9.64
CA ILE A 7 72.20 41.72 -8.40
C ILE A 7 71.56 40.35 -8.76
N PHE A 8 72.03 39.30 -8.09
CA PHE A 8 71.41 37.96 -7.98
C PHE A 8 70.13 38.10 -7.11
N THR A 9 69.06 37.32 -7.18
CA THR A 9 68.94 35.85 -7.04
C THR A 9 67.44 35.48 -7.01
N ARG A 10 67.18 34.18 -7.22
CA ARG A 10 66.04 33.35 -6.73
C ARG A 10 64.78 33.25 -7.58
N THR A 11 64.77 32.15 -8.33
CA THR A 11 63.61 31.36 -8.76
C THR A 11 62.64 31.05 -7.62
N ALA A 12 61.35 31.26 -7.86
CA ALA A 12 60.26 30.72 -7.06
C ALA A 12 59.27 30.02 -8.00
N VAL A 13 59.12 28.70 -7.80
CA VAL A 13 58.12 27.86 -8.45
C VAL A 13 56.84 27.94 -7.61
N PRO A 14 55.68 28.34 -8.16
CA PRO A 14 54.43 28.19 -7.44
C PRO A 14 53.93 26.74 -7.58
N ILE A 15 53.75 26.13 -6.41
CA ILE A 15 53.20 24.81 -6.15
C ILE A 15 51.73 24.80 -6.56
N VAL A 16 51.33 23.82 -7.38
CA VAL A 16 49.94 23.48 -7.67
C VAL A 16 49.30 22.92 -6.40
N GLY A 17 48.40 23.68 -5.78
CA GLY A 17 47.58 23.21 -4.68
C GLY A 17 46.44 22.34 -5.20
N ILE A 18 46.54 21.01 -5.03
CA ILE A 18 45.41 20.10 -5.19
C ILE A 18 44.58 20.19 -3.92
N ALA A 19 43.44 20.89 -3.99
CA ALA A 19 42.42 20.85 -2.95
C ALA A 19 41.65 19.53 -3.09
N LEU A 20 41.95 18.57 -2.22
CA LEU A 20 41.19 17.33 -2.09
C LEU A 20 39.88 17.64 -1.35
N ALA A 21 38.81 17.90 -2.08
CA ALA A 21 37.47 18.03 -1.51
C ALA A 21 37.00 16.65 -1.05
N LEU A 22 37.14 16.36 0.24
CA LEU A 22 36.46 15.26 0.91
C LEU A 22 34.97 15.58 0.97
N THR A 23 34.22 15.17 -0.05
CA THR A 23 32.76 15.09 0.03
C THR A 23 32.43 13.93 0.96
N CYS A 24 32.14 14.21 2.23
CA CYS A 24 31.45 13.29 3.11
C CYS A 24 30.02 13.11 2.60
N THR A 25 29.81 12.23 1.61
CA THR A 25 28.48 11.72 1.32
C THR A 25 28.07 10.87 2.52
N ALA A 26 27.28 11.46 3.43
CA ALA A 26 26.55 10.67 4.41
C ALA A 26 25.77 9.59 3.62
N PRO A 27 25.77 8.31 4.04
CA PRO A 27 24.96 7.32 3.36
C PRO A 27 23.50 7.79 3.45
N ALA A 28 22.82 7.88 2.30
CA ALA A 28 21.39 8.03 2.29
C ALA A 28 20.82 6.84 3.06
N GLN A 29 20.33 7.08 4.28
CA GLN A 29 19.68 6.03 5.05
C GLN A 29 18.36 5.74 4.32
N ALA A 30 18.23 4.51 3.80
CA ALA A 30 16.97 4.05 3.24
C ALA A 30 15.89 4.20 4.32
N LEU A 31 14.69 4.63 3.92
CA LEU A 31 13.57 4.67 4.84
C LEU A 31 13.33 3.24 5.37
N PRO A 32 12.89 3.09 6.63
CA PRO A 32 12.57 1.78 7.16
C PRO A 32 11.43 1.16 6.36
N THR A 33 11.36 -0.17 6.35
CA THR A 33 10.21 -0.92 5.85
C THR A 33 9.17 -1.10 6.96
N PRO A 34 7.87 -1.31 6.66
CA PRO A 34 6.88 -1.62 7.68
C PRO A 34 7.29 -2.87 8.46
N ALA A 35 7.39 -2.76 9.80
CA ALA A 35 7.83 -3.85 10.67
C ALA A 35 6.72 -4.33 11.61
N ASP A 36 6.01 -3.40 12.24
CA ASP A 36 4.76 -3.65 12.97
C ASP A 36 3.87 -2.39 12.98
N PHE A 37 2.59 -2.57 13.31
CA PHE A 37 1.59 -1.49 13.44
C PHE A 37 1.03 -1.44 14.87
N ALA A 38 1.88 -1.64 15.88
CA ALA A 38 1.44 -1.76 17.28
C ALA A 38 0.83 -0.46 17.85
N ASP A 39 1.29 0.70 17.37
CA ASP A 39 0.86 2.01 17.85
C ASP A 39 -0.37 2.58 17.11
N VAL A 40 -0.95 1.83 16.16
CA VAL A 40 -2.18 2.25 15.46
C VAL A 40 -3.33 2.29 16.48
N PRO A 41 -4.02 3.44 16.66
CA PRO A 41 -5.13 3.54 17.60
C PRO A 41 -6.26 2.58 17.25
N SER A 42 -6.91 1.93 18.23
CA SER A 42 -7.97 0.92 17.98
C SER A 42 -9.18 1.41 17.17
N ARG A 43 -9.41 2.73 17.09
CA ARG A 43 -10.41 3.31 16.19
C ARG A 43 -10.07 3.10 14.72
N THR A 44 -8.81 2.84 14.39
CA THR A 44 -8.26 2.68 13.05
C THR A 44 -7.69 1.27 12.88
N SER A 45 -8.08 0.62 11.79
CA SER A 45 -7.44 -0.60 11.28
C SER A 45 -6.55 -0.21 10.10
N ILE A 46 -5.33 -0.77 10.02
CA ILE A 46 -4.43 -0.63 8.87
C ILE A 46 -3.87 -2.00 8.53
N SER A 47 -3.82 -2.32 7.24
CA SER A 47 -3.15 -3.50 6.69
C SER A 47 -2.26 -3.08 5.53
N TYR A 48 -1.14 -3.75 5.39
CA TYR A 48 -0.16 -3.56 4.33
C TYR A 48 0.34 -4.92 3.85
N GLU A 49 0.61 -5.02 2.55
CA GLU A 49 1.31 -6.17 1.98
C GLU A 49 2.30 -5.75 0.90
N HIS A 50 3.54 -6.17 1.06
CA HIS A 50 4.54 -6.14 -0.01
C HIS A 50 4.31 -7.35 -0.92
N VAL A 51 3.77 -7.10 -2.11
CA VAL A 51 3.24 -8.14 -3.01
C VAL A 51 4.34 -9.10 -3.49
N PRO A 52 5.55 -8.66 -3.92
CA PRO A 52 6.60 -9.55 -4.39
C PRO A 52 7.07 -10.57 -3.34
N THR A 53 7.16 -10.18 -2.07
CA THR A 53 7.63 -11.08 -0.99
C THR A 53 6.48 -11.77 -0.25
N GLY A 54 5.24 -11.28 -0.40
CA GLY A 54 4.10 -11.74 0.39
C GLY A 54 4.16 -11.32 1.85
N THR A 55 5.02 -10.36 2.20
CA THR A 55 5.12 -9.90 3.58
C THR A 55 3.93 -9.03 3.94
N TYR A 56 3.18 -9.48 4.94
CA TYR A 56 1.99 -8.82 5.46
C TYR A 56 2.28 -8.18 6.82
N VAL A 57 1.78 -6.97 7.04
CA VAL A 57 1.77 -6.29 8.35
C VAL A 57 0.37 -5.73 8.59
N GLY A 58 -0.15 -5.92 9.79
CA GLY A 58 -1.49 -5.46 10.18
C GLY A 58 -1.50 -4.88 11.59
N SER A 59 -2.36 -3.90 11.81
CA SER A 59 -2.69 -3.37 13.14
C SER A 59 -3.46 -4.40 13.96
N ALA A 60 -3.61 -4.20 15.27
CA ALA A 60 -4.38 -5.10 16.13
C ALA A 60 -5.84 -5.34 15.67
N GLU A 61 -6.42 -4.38 14.96
CA GLU A 61 -7.82 -4.39 14.51
C GLU A 61 -7.97 -4.74 13.02
N ASP A 62 -6.90 -5.21 12.37
CA ASP A 62 -6.85 -5.42 10.91
C ASP A 62 -7.84 -6.44 10.37
N ASN A 63 -8.17 -7.46 11.17
CA ASN A 63 -9.12 -8.52 10.86
C ASN A 63 -10.55 -8.21 11.34
N SER A 64 -10.75 -7.12 12.08
CA SER A 64 -12.07 -6.75 12.59
C SER A 64 -13.02 -6.43 11.43
N ALA A 65 -14.17 -7.11 11.38
CA ALA A 65 -15.23 -6.79 10.44
C ALA A 65 -15.84 -5.43 10.80
N ARG A 66 -15.68 -4.45 9.90
CA ARG A 66 -16.17 -3.06 10.04
C ARG A 66 -17.07 -2.72 8.85
N PRO A 67 -17.88 -1.66 8.92
CA PRO A 67 -18.65 -1.21 7.76
C PRO A 67 -17.72 -1.07 6.54
N GLY A 68 -18.05 -1.79 5.47
CA GLY A 68 -17.25 -1.83 4.26
C GLY A 68 -17.48 -0.65 3.32
N LEU A 69 -18.52 0.15 3.58
CA LEU A 69 -18.77 1.43 2.89
C LEU A 69 -18.67 1.27 1.36
N SER A 70 -17.98 2.16 0.66
CA SER A 70 -17.76 2.05 -0.77
C SER A 70 -16.53 1.20 -1.17
N THR A 71 -15.77 0.61 -0.24
CA THR A 71 -14.65 -0.27 -0.61
C THR A 71 -15.15 -1.65 -1.08
N VAL A 72 -16.31 -2.12 -0.59
CA VAL A 72 -16.93 -3.39 -1.04
C VAL A 72 -17.32 -3.41 -2.51
N LYS A 73 -17.43 -2.24 -3.14
CA LYS A 73 -17.64 -2.08 -4.59
C LYS A 73 -16.51 -2.73 -5.41
N LEU A 74 -15.31 -2.87 -4.84
CA LEU A 74 -14.20 -3.61 -5.46
C LEU A 74 -14.57 -5.09 -5.69
N TYR A 75 -15.19 -5.72 -4.69
CA TYR A 75 -15.63 -7.12 -4.76
C TYR A 75 -16.78 -7.29 -5.75
N MET A 76 -17.75 -6.36 -5.71
CA MET A 76 -18.87 -6.36 -6.65
C MET A 76 -18.38 -6.19 -8.10
N ALA A 77 -17.45 -5.26 -8.33
CA ALA A 77 -16.89 -5.01 -9.65
C ALA A 77 -16.13 -6.23 -10.18
N ASP A 78 -15.34 -6.91 -9.35
CA ASP A 78 -14.64 -8.14 -9.75
C ASP A 78 -15.62 -9.25 -10.14
N TYR A 79 -16.65 -9.47 -9.32
CA TYR A 79 -17.71 -10.43 -9.62
C TYR A 79 -18.35 -10.14 -10.98
N VAL A 80 -18.74 -8.88 -11.23
CA VAL A 80 -19.37 -8.49 -12.50
C VAL A 80 -18.45 -8.74 -13.69
N VAL A 81 -17.16 -8.42 -13.57
CA VAL A 81 -16.18 -8.61 -14.65
C VAL A 81 -15.97 -10.09 -14.99
N ARG A 82 -15.95 -10.97 -13.97
CA ARG A 82 -15.59 -12.39 -14.17
C ARG A 82 -16.79 -13.32 -14.31
N TYR A 83 -17.89 -13.01 -13.65
CA TYR A 83 -19.08 -13.86 -13.53
C TYR A 83 -20.38 -13.19 -13.97
N GLY A 84 -20.34 -11.89 -14.27
CA GLY A 84 -21.49 -11.20 -14.85
C GLY A 84 -21.86 -11.76 -16.23
N ASP A 85 -22.93 -11.23 -16.82
CA ASP A 85 -23.46 -11.71 -18.10
C ASP A 85 -22.64 -11.24 -19.32
N GLY A 86 -21.48 -10.62 -19.09
CA GLY A 86 -20.62 -10.07 -20.13
C GLY A 86 -21.16 -8.80 -20.79
N SER A 87 -22.26 -8.21 -20.29
CA SER A 87 -22.83 -7.02 -20.90
C SER A 87 -21.93 -5.80 -20.75
N ALA A 88 -21.83 -5.02 -21.83
CA ALA A 88 -21.06 -3.77 -21.84
C ALA A 88 -21.61 -2.77 -20.80
N ARG A 89 -22.92 -2.78 -20.56
CA ARG A 89 -23.57 -1.95 -19.56
C ARG A 89 -23.10 -2.29 -18.15
N ASP A 90 -23.06 -3.57 -17.78
CA ASP A 90 -22.62 -3.95 -16.44
C ASP A 90 -21.15 -3.63 -16.22
N ARG A 91 -20.33 -3.78 -17.26
CA ARG A 91 -18.93 -3.36 -17.22
C ARG A 91 -18.77 -1.85 -17.01
N ASP A 92 -19.59 -1.04 -17.67
CA ASP A 92 -19.62 0.42 -17.45
C ASP A 92 -20.04 0.78 -16.02
N LEU A 93 -21.08 0.13 -15.51
CA LEU A 93 -21.52 0.32 -14.13
C LEU A 93 -20.45 -0.10 -13.13
N ALA A 94 -19.73 -1.20 -13.38
CA ALA A 94 -18.62 -1.65 -12.55
C ALA A 94 -17.44 -0.67 -12.56
N ALA A 95 -17.12 -0.09 -13.71
CA ALA A 95 -16.12 0.97 -13.80
C ALA A 95 -16.53 2.19 -12.97
N ARG A 96 -17.78 2.65 -13.09
CA ARG A 96 -18.32 3.79 -12.32
C ARG A 96 -18.31 3.56 -10.81
N MET A 97 -18.62 2.34 -10.36
CA MET A 97 -18.52 1.98 -8.94
C MET A 97 -17.11 2.19 -8.37
N VAL A 98 -16.07 1.91 -9.16
CA VAL A 98 -14.68 2.04 -8.71
C VAL A 98 -14.17 3.45 -8.92
N GLN A 99 -14.31 4.01 -10.12
CA GLN A 99 -13.70 5.27 -10.53
C GLN A 99 -14.32 6.49 -9.85
N VAL A 100 -15.66 6.54 -9.77
CA VAL A 100 -16.41 7.70 -9.24
C VAL A 100 -17.29 7.31 -8.05
N SER A 101 -17.08 6.13 -7.47
CA SER A 101 -17.80 5.63 -6.30
C SER A 101 -19.34 5.64 -6.42
N ASP A 102 -19.87 5.44 -7.63
CA ASP A 102 -21.29 5.62 -7.93
C ASP A 102 -22.23 4.63 -7.20
N ASP A 103 -23.04 5.12 -6.28
CA ASP A 103 -24.02 4.35 -5.51
C ASP A 103 -25.20 3.85 -6.35
N GLY A 104 -25.60 4.59 -7.37
CA GLY A 104 -26.64 4.19 -8.30
C GLY A 104 -26.19 2.99 -9.13
N ALA A 105 -24.95 3.03 -9.62
CA ALA A 105 -24.34 1.89 -10.32
C ALA A 105 -24.21 0.67 -9.41
N ALA A 106 -23.78 0.87 -8.17
CA ALA A 106 -23.70 -0.20 -7.18
C ALA A 106 -25.06 -0.81 -6.87
N SER A 107 -26.10 0.00 -6.71
CA SER A 107 -27.45 -0.49 -6.43
C SER A 107 -28.05 -1.28 -7.59
N VAL A 108 -27.79 -0.86 -8.84
CA VAL A 108 -28.22 -1.62 -10.03
C VAL A 108 -27.55 -2.99 -10.08
N LEU A 109 -26.23 -3.03 -9.84
CA LEU A 109 -25.47 -4.28 -9.90
C LEU A 109 -25.72 -5.19 -8.69
N ASP A 110 -25.92 -4.65 -7.49
CA ASP A 110 -26.30 -5.42 -6.30
C ASP A 110 -27.68 -6.07 -6.47
N ASN A 111 -28.65 -5.36 -7.06
CA ASN A 111 -29.96 -5.94 -7.36
C ASN A 111 -29.88 -7.07 -8.40
N LYS A 112 -28.97 -6.95 -9.37
CA LYS A 112 -28.78 -7.95 -10.43
C LYS A 112 -27.97 -9.15 -9.93
N TYR A 113 -26.98 -8.90 -9.08
CA TYR A 113 -26.02 -9.88 -8.56
C TYR A 113 -25.92 -9.80 -7.03
N PRO A 114 -26.99 -10.10 -6.28
CA PRO A 114 -27.00 -9.97 -4.83
C PRO A 114 -25.99 -10.88 -4.12
N GLN A 115 -25.47 -11.91 -4.80
CA GLN A 115 -24.43 -12.80 -4.30
C GLN A 115 -23.00 -12.28 -4.47
N ALA A 116 -22.80 -11.14 -5.15
CA ALA A 116 -21.49 -10.73 -5.66
C ALA A 116 -20.42 -10.59 -4.57
N ILE A 117 -20.76 -9.97 -3.45
CA ILE A 117 -19.82 -9.77 -2.32
C ILE A 117 -19.47 -11.11 -1.68
N ASP A 118 -20.47 -11.93 -1.34
CA ASP A 118 -20.24 -13.20 -0.63
C ASP A 118 -19.49 -14.24 -1.50
N VAL A 119 -19.79 -14.31 -2.80
CA VAL A 119 -19.07 -15.21 -3.72
C VAL A 119 -17.61 -14.78 -3.86
N THR A 120 -17.36 -13.48 -4.03
CA THR A 120 -15.98 -12.96 -4.10
C THR A 120 -15.26 -13.19 -2.78
N ALA A 121 -15.93 -12.97 -1.64
CA ALA A 121 -15.37 -13.23 -0.32
C ALA A 121 -14.97 -14.71 -0.15
N ALA A 122 -15.84 -15.63 -0.53
CA ALA A 122 -15.55 -17.06 -0.47
C ALA A 122 -14.36 -17.46 -1.34
N GLU A 123 -14.27 -16.93 -2.55
CA GLU A 123 -13.20 -17.26 -3.50
C GLU A 123 -11.82 -16.76 -3.05
N PHE A 124 -11.76 -15.55 -2.51
CA PHE A 124 -10.51 -14.95 -2.04
C PHE A 124 -10.21 -15.25 -0.56
N GLY A 125 -11.06 -16.04 0.12
CA GLY A 125 -10.91 -16.37 1.53
C GLY A 125 -11.00 -15.15 2.44
N LEU A 126 -11.93 -14.23 2.16
CA LEU A 126 -12.14 -12.98 2.89
C LEU A 126 -13.09 -13.23 4.08
N THR A 127 -12.54 -13.65 5.21
CA THR A 127 -13.34 -14.20 6.34
C THR A 127 -14.12 -13.17 7.13
N SER A 128 -13.79 -11.88 7.00
CA SER A 128 -14.45 -10.76 7.65
C SER A 128 -15.31 -9.95 6.68
N THR A 129 -15.49 -10.46 5.45
CA THR A 129 -16.25 -9.82 4.39
C THR A 129 -17.56 -10.54 4.16
N SER A 130 -18.66 -9.80 4.23
CA SER A 130 -20.00 -10.34 4.00
C SER A 130 -20.96 -9.25 3.55
N ARG A 131 -21.94 -9.65 2.73
CA ARG A 131 -23.02 -8.76 2.30
C ARG A 131 -24.00 -8.51 3.45
N GLY A 132 -24.42 -7.25 3.59
CA GLY A 132 -25.56 -6.90 4.43
C GLY A 132 -26.91 -7.15 3.74
N GLY A 133 -27.94 -6.39 4.13
CA GLY A 133 -29.23 -6.40 3.42
C GLY A 133 -29.13 -5.90 1.97
N PHE A 134 -28.22 -4.95 1.75
CA PHE A 134 -27.78 -4.42 0.45
C PHE A 134 -26.29 -4.06 0.52
N TRP A 135 -25.67 -3.78 -0.64
CA TRP A 135 -24.23 -3.50 -0.74
C TRP A 135 -23.71 -2.49 0.29
N GLY A 136 -24.43 -1.37 0.53
CA GLY A 136 -23.97 -0.29 1.42
C GLY A 136 -23.99 -0.65 2.91
N SER A 137 -24.68 -1.73 3.28
CA SER A 137 -24.72 -2.27 4.65
C SER A 137 -23.77 -3.45 4.88
N SER A 138 -22.86 -3.69 3.93
CA SER A 138 -21.91 -4.82 3.96
C SER A 138 -20.70 -4.54 4.85
N TYR A 139 -20.01 -5.61 5.22
CA TYR A 139 -18.83 -5.57 6.08
C TYR A 139 -17.60 -6.06 5.34
N THR A 140 -16.43 -5.58 5.76
CA THR A 140 -15.11 -6.11 5.39
C THR A 140 -14.08 -5.74 6.46
N SER A 141 -12.86 -6.22 6.31
CA SER A 141 -11.70 -5.83 7.10
C SER A 141 -10.59 -5.25 6.21
N THR A 142 -9.63 -4.54 6.79
CA THR A 142 -8.47 -4.06 6.01
C THR A 142 -7.62 -5.24 5.55
N ALA A 143 -7.53 -6.31 6.35
CA ALA A 143 -6.83 -7.54 5.98
C ALA A 143 -7.44 -8.20 4.74
N ASP A 144 -8.78 -8.28 4.68
CA ASP A 144 -9.50 -8.84 3.53
C ASP A 144 -9.37 -7.97 2.27
N THR A 145 -9.43 -6.64 2.44
CA THR A 145 -9.23 -5.71 1.33
C THR A 145 -7.81 -5.83 0.74
N VAL A 146 -6.79 -5.91 1.60
CA VAL A 146 -5.40 -6.12 1.18
C VAL A 146 -5.24 -7.49 0.51
N ARG A 147 -5.76 -8.57 1.12
CA ARG A 147 -5.70 -9.93 0.56
C ARG A 147 -6.30 -9.98 -0.85
N PHE A 148 -7.47 -9.39 -1.05
CA PHE A 148 -8.12 -9.33 -2.35
C PHE A 148 -7.25 -8.61 -3.39
N LEU A 149 -6.82 -7.39 -3.10
CA LEU A 149 -6.04 -6.58 -4.05
C LEU A 149 -4.65 -7.18 -4.32
N ALA A 150 -3.99 -7.74 -3.31
CA ALA A 150 -2.70 -8.41 -3.47
C ALA A 150 -2.85 -9.70 -4.30
N ALA A 151 -3.91 -10.48 -4.08
CA ALA A 151 -4.24 -11.62 -4.92
C ALA A 151 -4.48 -11.19 -6.38
N LYS A 152 -5.25 -10.12 -6.63
CA LYS A 152 -5.44 -9.56 -7.98
C LYS A 152 -4.11 -9.17 -8.62
N LYS A 153 -3.23 -8.45 -7.92
CA LYS A 153 -1.90 -8.08 -8.46
C LYS A 153 -1.06 -9.30 -8.83
N ARG A 154 -1.17 -10.42 -8.10
CA ARG A 154 -0.43 -11.66 -8.40
C ARG A 154 -1.01 -12.46 -9.55
N THR A 155 -2.33 -12.63 -9.58
CA THR A 155 -2.98 -13.61 -10.47
C THR A 155 -3.63 -13.00 -11.69
N ASP A 156 -3.96 -11.70 -11.64
CA ASP A 156 -4.60 -10.94 -12.71
C ASP A 156 -4.10 -9.48 -12.70
N PRO A 157 -2.79 -9.23 -12.95
CA PRO A 157 -2.23 -7.87 -12.93
C PRO A 157 -2.83 -6.94 -13.99
N ALA A 158 -3.46 -7.50 -15.03
CA ALA A 158 -4.19 -6.77 -16.05
C ALA A 158 -5.68 -6.54 -15.69
N SER A 159 -6.07 -6.82 -14.45
CA SER A 159 -7.46 -6.71 -14.01
C SER A 159 -8.02 -5.31 -14.26
N PRO A 160 -9.23 -5.18 -14.83
CA PRO A 160 -9.92 -3.90 -14.92
C PRO A 160 -10.08 -3.21 -13.56
N ILE A 161 -10.15 -3.95 -12.45
CA ILE A 161 -10.29 -3.39 -11.11
C ILE A 161 -9.08 -2.52 -10.74
N LEU A 162 -7.87 -3.03 -11.00
CA LEU A 162 -6.63 -2.29 -10.73
C LEU A 162 -6.52 -1.06 -11.63
N ALA A 163 -6.88 -1.21 -12.92
CA ALA A 163 -6.89 -0.09 -13.86
C ALA A 163 -7.92 1.00 -13.47
N TRP A 164 -9.09 0.60 -12.96
CA TRP A 164 -10.11 1.54 -12.49
C TRP A 164 -9.72 2.25 -11.20
N MET A 165 -8.99 1.60 -10.29
CA MET A 165 -8.38 2.27 -9.13
C MET A 165 -7.34 3.31 -9.55
N ASN A 166 -6.49 2.99 -10.54
CA ASN A 166 -5.50 3.92 -11.09
C ASN A 166 -6.11 5.12 -11.83
N SER A 167 -7.37 5.02 -12.22
CA SER A 167 -8.12 6.07 -12.92
C SER A 167 -9.29 6.59 -12.10
N ALA A 168 -9.22 6.43 -10.78
CA ALA A 168 -10.22 7.00 -9.89
C ALA A 168 -10.23 8.53 -10.03
N ALA A 169 -11.44 9.09 -10.05
CA ALA A 169 -11.61 10.53 -10.19
C ALA A 169 -11.28 11.25 -8.87
N PRO A 170 -10.77 12.49 -8.90
CA PRO A 170 -10.49 13.25 -7.68
C PRO A 170 -11.76 13.61 -6.89
N VAL A 171 -12.93 13.52 -7.51
CA VAL A 171 -14.23 13.78 -6.89
C VAL A 171 -15.21 12.68 -7.29
N ALA A 172 -15.87 12.09 -6.29
CA ALA A 172 -16.89 11.06 -6.48
C ALA A 172 -18.18 11.63 -7.09
N ALA A 173 -19.07 10.74 -7.53
CA ALA A 173 -20.36 11.09 -8.14
C ALA A 173 -21.27 11.92 -7.22
N ASP A 174 -21.10 11.80 -5.90
CA ASP A 174 -21.84 12.54 -4.87
C ASP A 174 -21.12 13.82 -4.39
N GLY A 175 -20.03 14.20 -5.06
CA GLY A 175 -19.23 15.38 -4.75
C GLY A 175 -18.21 15.21 -3.63
N MET A 176 -18.03 14.00 -3.07
CA MET A 176 -16.98 13.76 -2.07
C MET A 176 -15.59 13.87 -2.71
N VAL A 177 -14.70 14.67 -2.12
CA VAL A 177 -13.29 14.74 -2.56
C VAL A 177 -12.59 13.45 -2.14
N GLN A 178 -11.82 12.90 -3.07
CA GLN A 178 -11.09 11.65 -2.94
C GLN A 178 -9.59 11.96 -2.94
N ASP A 179 -9.10 12.55 -1.84
CA ASP A 179 -7.72 13.03 -1.64
C ASP A 179 -7.18 12.71 -0.23
N TRP A 180 -7.49 11.55 0.35
CA TRP A 180 -7.22 11.27 1.77
C TRP A 180 -6.87 9.81 2.09
N GLY A 181 -6.39 9.59 3.32
CA GLY A 181 -6.05 8.27 3.83
C GLY A 181 -4.82 7.70 3.15
N THR A 182 -4.93 6.44 2.71
CA THR A 182 -3.84 5.70 2.06
C THR A 182 -3.34 6.31 0.76
N GLU A 183 -4.16 7.09 0.06
CA GLU A 183 -3.74 7.76 -1.18
C GLU A 183 -2.58 8.74 -0.96
N GLN A 184 -2.48 9.32 0.24
CA GLN A 184 -1.44 10.29 0.58
C GLN A 184 -0.06 9.66 0.77
N LEU A 185 0.06 8.32 0.67
CA LEU A 185 1.31 7.61 0.84
C LEU A 185 2.19 7.70 -0.43
N PRO A 186 3.51 7.83 -0.29
CA PRO A 186 4.43 7.78 -1.42
C PRO A 186 4.29 6.48 -2.23
N GLY A 187 4.35 6.60 -3.56
CA GLY A 187 4.33 5.45 -4.47
C GLY A 187 2.94 4.85 -4.72
N VAL A 188 1.87 5.43 -4.16
CA VAL A 188 0.50 5.06 -4.53
C VAL A 188 0.21 5.50 -5.97
N ILE A 189 -0.39 4.59 -6.75
CA ILE A 189 -0.75 4.80 -8.15
C ILE A 189 -2.26 4.68 -8.41
N GLY A 190 -3.02 4.17 -7.44
CA GLY A 190 -4.47 4.00 -7.56
C GLY A 190 -5.14 3.71 -6.22
N SER A 191 -6.38 4.15 -6.08
CA SER A 191 -7.08 4.16 -4.79
C SER A 191 -8.59 3.97 -4.90
N LYS A 192 -9.21 3.56 -3.79
CA LYS A 192 -10.65 3.51 -3.59
C LYS A 192 -10.99 3.93 -2.16
N TRP A 193 -11.99 4.78 -2.02
CA TRP A 193 -12.46 5.28 -0.73
C TRP A 193 -13.85 4.77 -0.39
N GLY A 194 -14.20 4.86 0.89
CA GLY A 194 -15.54 4.69 1.42
C GLY A 194 -15.79 5.59 2.62
N TRP A 195 -17.01 6.10 2.72
CA TRP A 195 -17.45 6.98 3.81
C TRP A 195 -18.87 6.61 4.18
N ALA A 196 -19.23 6.82 5.44
CA ALA A 196 -20.62 6.79 5.88
C ALA A 196 -21.39 8.01 5.32
N ASP A 197 -22.72 7.92 5.25
CA ASP A 197 -23.57 9.00 4.70
C ASP A 197 -23.44 10.32 5.47
N ASP A 198 -23.15 10.26 6.77
CA ASP A 198 -22.86 11.44 7.60
C ASP A 198 -21.47 12.04 7.37
N ARG A 199 -20.67 11.41 6.50
CA ARG A 199 -19.31 11.78 6.07
C ARG A 199 -18.31 11.97 7.21
N SER A 200 -18.59 11.43 8.40
CA SER A 200 -17.78 11.73 9.59
C SER A 200 -17.67 10.61 10.63
N SER A 201 -18.59 9.63 10.64
CA SER A 201 -18.56 8.55 11.63
C SER A 201 -17.60 7.42 11.27
N VAL A 202 -17.51 7.06 9.99
CA VAL A 202 -16.64 5.99 9.51
C VAL A 202 -16.13 6.33 8.12
N VAL A 203 -14.84 6.13 7.89
CA VAL A 203 -14.19 6.26 6.58
C VAL A 203 -13.21 5.12 6.36
N ALA A 204 -12.98 4.77 5.09
CA ALA A 204 -12.03 3.74 4.69
C ALA A 204 -11.33 4.13 3.39
N SER A 205 -10.07 3.76 3.23
CA SER A 205 -9.33 3.93 1.98
C SER A 205 -8.50 2.69 1.69
N ALA A 206 -8.38 2.32 0.43
CA ALA A 206 -7.54 1.22 -0.02
C ALA A 206 -6.78 1.67 -1.26
N SER A 207 -5.47 1.42 -1.28
CA SER A 207 -4.57 1.91 -2.31
C SER A 207 -3.60 0.83 -2.76
N ILE A 208 -3.17 0.95 -4.02
CA ILE A 208 -2.17 0.11 -4.64
C ILE A 208 -0.98 0.97 -5.07
N GLY A 209 0.22 0.47 -4.81
CA GLY A 209 1.46 0.92 -5.47
C GLY A 209 1.91 -0.11 -6.51
N ASP A 210 3.11 0.04 -7.05
CA ASP A 210 3.69 -0.95 -7.97
C ASP A 210 3.91 -2.31 -7.26
N ASP A 211 4.52 -2.29 -6.08
CA ASP A 211 4.90 -3.50 -5.33
C ASP A 211 4.10 -3.73 -4.05
N PHE A 212 3.17 -2.84 -3.72
CA PHE A 212 2.43 -2.95 -2.46
C PHE A 212 0.93 -2.72 -2.59
N VAL A 213 0.23 -3.14 -1.54
CA VAL A 213 -1.18 -2.85 -1.28
C VAL A 213 -1.31 -2.38 0.16
N VAL A 214 -2.17 -1.41 0.39
CA VAL A 214 -2.46 -0.89 1.73
C VAL A 214 -3.95 -0.57 1.86
N ALA A 215 -4.53 -0.82 3.03
CA ALA A 215 -5.89 -0.43 3.34
C ALA A 215 -6.01 0.11 4.76
N SER A 216 -6.92 1.07 4.96
CA SER A 216 -7.26 1.64 6.26
C SER A 216 -8.78 1.74 6.43
N ASN A 217 -9.25 1.61 7.67
CA ASN A 217 -10.63 1.86 8.07
C ASN A 217 -10.63 2.53 9.45
N THR A 218 -11.26 3.70 9.57
CA THR A 218 -11.27 4.50 10.79
C THR A 218 -12.70 4.82 11.18
N TYR A 219 -13.08 4.49 12.42
CA TYR A 219 -14.22 5.11 13.09
C TYR A 219 -13.84 6.57 13.41
N GLY A 220 -14.19 7.48 12.50
CA GLY A 220 -13.90 8.90 12.57
C GLY A 220 -13.86 9.56 11.19
N SER A 221 -13.25 10.75 11.16
CA SER A 221 -13.17 11.60 9.96
C SER A 221 -12.07 11.18 8.98
N THR A 222 -12.14 11.69 7.74
CA THR A 222 -11.06 11.57 6.74
C THR A 222 -9.72 12.11 7.26
N ARG A 223 -9.74 13.18 8.06
CA ARG A 223 -8.54 13.73 8.71
C ARG A 223 -7.94 12.71 9.69
N SER A 224 -8.75 12.15 10.59
CA SER A 224 -8.27 11.16 11.55
C SER A 224 -7.69 9.93 10.86
N ASN A 225 -8.32 9.48 9.77
CA ASN A 225 -7.80 8.38 8.96
C ASN A 225 -6.45 8.74 8.30
N THR A 226 -6.34 9.94 7.74
CA THR A 226 -5.10 10.43 7.10
C THR A 226 -3.97 10.58 8.10
N ASP A 227 -4.24 11.20 9.25
CA ASP A 227 -3.26 11.42 10.31
C ASP A 227 -2.72 10.08 10.84
N ASP A 228 -3.59 9.10 11.08
CA ASP A 228 -3.17 7.77 11.54
C ASP A 228 -2.35 7.05 10.47
N VAL A 229 -2.79 7.06 9.21
CA VAL A 229 -2.06 6.45 8.09
C VAL A 229 -0.66 7.09 7.92
N LEU A 230 -0.56 8.41 7.90
CA LEU A 230 0.71 9.10 7.70
C LEU A 230 1.65 8.96 8.90
N THR A 231 1.11 8.93 10.12
CA THR A 231 1.91 8.65 11.32
C THR A 231 2.52 7.25 11.25
N THR A 232 1.77 6.25 10.76
CA THR A 232 2.25 4.86 10.68
C THR A 232 3.16 4.61 9.48
N LEU A 233 2.86 5.19 8.32
CA LEU A 233 3.46 4.79 7.03
C LEU A 233 4.06 5.95 6.22
N GLY A 234 3.85 7.21 6.60
CA GLY A 234 4.27 8.36 5.77
C GLY A 234 5.78 8.53 5.62
N GLY A 235 6.57 7.97 6.55
CA GLY A 235 8.03 7.97 6.52
C GLY A 235 8.65 6.61 6.18
N VAL A 236 7.89 5.69 5.60
CA VAL A 236 8.26 4.29 5.38
C VAL A 236 8.42 4.04 3.87
N ASP A 237 9.44 3.28 3.47
CA ASP A 237 9.56 2.80 2.09
C ASP A 237 8.65 1.58 1.91
N LEU A 238 7.53 1.79 1.21
CA LEU A 238 6.53 0.77 0.90
C LEU A 238 6.93 -0.11 -0.29
N THR A 239 8.01 0.21 -0.99
CA THR A 239 8.52 -0.55 -2.15
C THR A 239 9.70 -1.44 -1.78
N ALA A 240 10.40 -1.11 -0.69
CA ALA A 240 11.50 -1.92 -0.21
C ALA A 240 10.99 -3.25 0.37
N PRO A 241 11.62 -4.39 0.02
CA PRO A 241 11.32 -5.65 0.67
C PRO A 241 11.66 -5.54 2.16
N PRO A 242 10.77 -5.95 3.06
CA PRO A 242 11.02 -5.85 4.49
C PRO A 242 12.28 -6.62 4.89
N ALA A 243 13.00 -6.08 5.88
CA ALA A 243 14.21 -6.72 6.39
C ALA A 243 13.89 -8.16 6.82
N PRO A 244 14.81 -9.13 6.58
CA PRO A 244 14.64 -10.49 7.06
C PRO A 244 14.34 -10.48 8.56
N ALA A 245 13.35 -11.26 8.99
CA ALA A 245 13.11 -11.44 10.40
C ALA A 245 14.42 -11.88 11.09
N PRO A 246 14.77 -11.32 12.27
CA PRO A 246 15.92 -11.81 13.02
C PRO A 246 15.76 -13.31 13.21
N VAL A 247 16.71 -14.10 12.73
CA VAL A 247 16.76 -15.53 13.02
C VAL A 247 16.75 -15.66 14.54
N PRO A 248 15.81 -16.40 15.16
CA PRO A 248 15.84 -16.63 16.59
C PRO A 248 17.23 -17.15 16.95
N ASN A 249 17.87 -16.58 17.98
CA ASN A 249 19.03 -17.20 18.59
C ASN A 249 18.58 -18.54 19.18
N LEU A 250 18.57 -19.58 18.34
CA LEU A 250 18.39 -20.95 18.80
C LEU A 250 19.55 -21.23 19.76
N PRO A 251 19.28 -21.81 20.95
CA PRO A 251 20.36 -22.20 21.83
C PRO A 251 21.31 -23.10 21.04
N ALA A 252 22.60 -22.76 21.04
CA ALA A 252 23.62 -23.61 20.44
C ALA A 252 23.56 -24.97 21.14
N ILE A 253 23.04 -25.99 20.45
CA ILE A 253 23.07 -27.37 20.92
C ILE A 253 24.52 -27.83 20.72
N PRO A 254 25.28 -28.15 21.78
CA PRO A 254 26.67 -28.57 21.63
C PRO A 254 26.76 -29.78 20.70
N GLY A 255 27.53 -29.66 19.62
CA GLY A 255 27.73 -30.73 18.63
C GLY A 255 26.86 -30.64 17.37
N LEU A 256 25.98 -29.64 17.23
CA LEU A 256 25.31 -29.34 15.96
C LEU A 256 25.89 -28.06 15.31
N PRO A 257 26.04 -28.03 13.97
CA PRO A 257 26.44 -26.83 13.26
C PRO A 257 25.39 -25.73 13.45
N SER A 258 25.88 -24.50 13.55
CA SER A 258 25.05 -23.28 13.57
C SER A 258 24.24 -23.14 12.27
N VAL A 259 23.19 -22.31 12.32
CA VAL A 259 22.38 -21.99 11.13
C VAL A 259 23.27 -21.40 10.02
N GLU A 260 24.24 -20.56 10.38
CA GLU A 260 25.24 -20.02 9.45
C GLU A 260 26.06 -21.12 8.76
N GLU A 261 26.55 -22.12 9.51
CA GLU A 261 27.34 -23.23 8.97
C GLU A 261 26.50 -24.13 8.06
N LEU A 262 25.23 -24.38 8.42
CA LEU A 262 24.28 -25.12 7.59
C LEU A 262 23.99 -24.40 6.27
N LEU A 263 23.80 -23.08 6.29
CA LEU A 263 23.57 -22.28 5.10
C LEU A 263 24.80 -22.26 4.18
N GLN A 264 26.01 -22.22 4.75
CA GLN A 264 27.26 -22.31 3.98
C GLN A 264 27.47 -23.70 3.38
N MET A 265 27.00 -24.77 4.03
CA MET A 265 27.07 -26.14 3.50
C MET A 265 26.07 -26.41 2.35
N LEU A 266 24.97 -25.66 2.30
CA LEU A 266 23.89 -25.82 1.32
C LEU A 266 24.01 -24.89 0.11
N ALA A 267 24.96 -23.95 0.11
CA ALA A 267 25.21 -23.10 -1.05
C ALA A 267 25.82 -23.91 -2.22
N PRO A 268 25.28 -23.81 -3.45
CA PRO A 268 25.87 -24.47 -4.60
C PRO A 268 27.27 -23.89 -4.89
N ARG A 269 28.23 -24.79 -5.10
CA ARG A 269 29.62 -24.44 -5.47
C ARG A 269 29.73 -23.99 -6.92
#